data_AF-A0A2Z4FR83-F1
#
_entry.id   AF-A0A2Z4FR83-F1
#
_cell.length_a   1.000
_cell.length_b   1.000
_cell.length_c   1.000
_cell.angle_alpha   90.00
_cell.angle_beta   90.00
_cell.angle_gamma   90.00
#
_symmetry.space_group_name_H-M   'P 1'
#
loop_
_entity.id
_entity.type
_entity.pdbx_description
1 polymer ?
#
loop_
_entity_poly.entity_id
_entity_poly.type
_entity_poly.pdbx_seq_one_letter_code
_entity_poly.pdbx_strand_id
1 'polypeptide(L)'
;GGKLRHATGAKFVAGAGTELDCADILMGEGDVLAFGNEVIRSICTPGHTDGCTSYAWRNCLFTGDTLLIDACGRTDFQQGCAKKMYASLQKLLSYPDETL
;
A
#
# COMPACT_ATOMS: atom_id res chain seq x y z
N GLY A 1 -12.70 -15.92 -0.44
CA GLY A 1 -11.99 -15.15 -1.49
C GLY A 1 -13.00 -14.36 -2.30
N GLY A 2 -12.67 -13.13 -2.72
CA GLY A 2 -13.59 -12.25 -3.45
C GLY A 2 -13.97 -12.77 -4.85
N LYS A 3 -15.04 -12.19 -5.45
CA LYS A 3 -15.59 -12.61 -6.75
C LYS A 3 -14.52 -12.67 -7.86
N LEU A 4 -13.58 -11.72 -7.88
CA LEU A 4 -12.50 -11.67 -8.86
C LEU A 4 -11.58 -12.90 -8.77
N ARG A 5 -11.13 -13.25 -7.56
CA ARG A 5 -10.28 -14.42 -7.31
C ARG A 5 -10.95 -15.72 -7.76
N HIS A 6 -12.26 -15.87 -7.53
CA HIS A 6 -12.99 -17.06 -7.96
C HIS A 6 -13.13 -17.13 -9.49
N ALA A 7 -13.36 -15.99 -10.14
CA ALA A 7 -13.57 -15.94 -11.58
C ALA A 7 -12.27 -16.10 -12.40
N THR A 8 -11.12 -15.69 -11.87
CA THR A 8 -9.87 -15.61 -12.66
C THR A 8 -8.71 -16.45 -12.11
N GLY A 9 -8.82 -16.94 -10.88
CA GLY A 9 -7.68 -17.57 -10.18
C GLY A 9 -6.61 -16.57 -9.73
N ALA A 10 -6.87 -15.26 -9.80
CA ALA A 10 -5.92 -14.24 -9.34
C ALA A 10 -5.61 -14.40 -7.83
N LYS A 11 -4.34 -14.21 -7.48
CA LYS A 11 -3.90 -14.18 -6.08
C LYS A 11 -4.40 -12.92 -5.39
N PHE A 12 -4.90 -13.06 -4.17
CA PHE A 12 -5.24 -11.94 -3.30
C PHE A 12 -4.01 -11.49 -2.53
N VAL A 13 -3.54 -10.27 -2.79
CA VAL A 13 -2.37 -9.67 -2.15
C VAL A 13 -2.84 -8.55 -1.22
N ALA A 14 -2.29 -8.51 0.00
CA ALA A 14 -2.57 -7.46 0.98
C ALA A 14 -1.29 -7.02 1.69
N GLY A 15 -1.31 -5.86 2.34
CA GLY A 15 -0.22 -5.42 3.20
C GLY A 15 -0.09 -6.29 4.45
N ALA A 16 1.12 -6.58 4.89
CA ALA A 16 1.36 -7.41 6.07
C ALA A 16 0.73 -6.85 7.35
N GLY A 17 0.65 -5.52 7.48
CA GLY A 17 -0.02 -4.86 8.61
C GLY A 17 -1.54 -5.05 8.67
N THR A 18 -2.15 -5.67 7.65
CA THR A 18 -3.58 -6.06 7.69
C THR A 18 -3.83 -7.34 8.47
N GLU A 19 -2.81 -8.19 8.63
CA GLU A 19 -2.92 -9.50 9.29
C GLU A 19 -4.06 -10.38 8.74
N LEU A 20 -4.37 -10.26 7.45
CA LEU A 20 -5.47 -10.99 6.82
C LEU A 20 -5.08 -12.44 6.49
N ASP A 21 -5.60 -13.39 7.25
CA ASP A 21 -5.42 -14.84 7.02
C ASP A 21 -5.90 -15.34 5.65
N CYS A 22 -6.82 -14.61 5.02
CA CYS A 22 -7.37 -15.00 3.72
C CYS A 22 -6.56 -14.51 2.51
N ALA A 23 -5.52 -13.69 2.74
CA ALA A 23 -4.59 -13.25 1.70
C ALA A 23 -3.68 -14.40 1.26
N ASP A 24 -3.44 -14.49 -0.04
CA ASP A 24 -2.49 -15.45 -0.60
C ASP A 24 -1.04 -14.97 -0.41
N ILE A 25 -0.84 -13.64 -0.36
CA ILE A 25 0.45 -12.99 -0.14
C ILE A 25 0.26 -11.79 0.78
N LEU A 26 1.05 -11.71 1.84
CA LEU A 26 1.17 -10.54 2.71
C LEU A 26 2.49 -9.82 2.40
N MET A 27 2.39 -8.57 1.95
CA MET A 27 3.51 -7.73 1.53
C MET A 27 4.00 -6.86 2.69
N GLY A 28 5.24 -7.09 3.15
CA GLY A 28 5.94 -6.27 4.13
C GLY A 28 6.63 -5.05 3.52
N GLU A 29 7.44 -4.35 4.31
CA GLU A 29 8.23 -3.21 3.84
C GLU A 29 9.28 -3.68 2.81
N GLY A 30 9.27 -3.11 1.61
CA GLY A 30 10.29 -3.36 0.60
C GLY A 30 10.14 -4.67 -0.17
N ASP A 31 9.14 -5.49 0.18
CA ASP A 31 8.82 -6.72 -0.54
C ASP A 31 8.51 -6.45 -2.02
N VAL A 32 8.74 -7.48 -2.84
CA VAL A 32 8.62 -7.39 -4.29
C VAL A 32 7.61 -8.40 -4.79
N LEU A 33 6.66 -7.93 -5.60
CA LEU A 33 5.75 -8.76 -6.36
C LEU A 33 6.10 -8.66 -7.84
N ALA A 34 6.48 -9.79 -8.44
CA ALA A 34 6.77 -9.88 -9.87
C ALA A 34 5.54 -10.38 -10.64
N PHE A 35 5.27 -9.79 -11.81
CA PHE A 35 4.20 -10.22 -12.72
C PHE A 35 4.60 -9.96 -14.18
N GLY A 36 4.65 -11.01 -14.99
CA GLY A 36 5.24 -10.91 -16.34
C GLY A 36 6.69 -10.41 -16.25
N ASN A 37 7.00 -9.31 -16.96
CA ASN A 37 8.29 -8.64 -16.91
C ASN A 37 8.30 -7.42 -15.97
N GLU A 38 7.24 -7.24 -15.19
CA GLU A 38 7.06 -6.11 -14.29
C GLU A 38 7.39 -6.49 -12.84
N VAL A 39 7.80 -5.49 -12.08
CA VAL A 39 8.10 -5.59 -10.66
C VAL A 39 7.45 -4.42 -9.94
N ILE A 40 6.67 -4.71 -8.91
CA ILE A 40 6.12 -3.71 -7.99
C ILE A 40 6.71 -3.94 -6.59
N ARG A 41 7.08 -2.85 -5.93
CA ARG A 41 7.66 -2.88 -4.58
C ARG A 41 6.66 -2.30 -3.57
N SER A 42 6.45 -2.98 -2.46
CA SER A 42 5.63 -2.47 -1.37
C SER A 42 6.39 -1.48 -0.50
N ILE A 43 5.64 -0.52 0.02
CA ILE A 43 6.08 0.50 0.98
C ILE A 43 5.02 0.51 2.07
N CYS A 44 5.35 0.12 3.29
CA CYS A 44 4.42 0.23 4.40
C CYS A 44 4.19 1.71 4.71
N THR A 45 2.93 2.11 4.66
CA THR A 45 2.49 3.50 4.85
C THR A 45 1.34 3.60 5.87
N PRO A 46 1.53 3.09 7.10
CA PRO A 46 0.49 3.13 8.11
C PRO A 46 0.15 4.58 8.47
N GLY A 47 -1.11 4.82 8.83
CA GLY A 47 -1.58 6.16 9.14
C GLY A 47 -3.09 6.24 9.04
N HIS A 48 -3.63 5.99 7.85
CA HIS A 48 -5.08 5.87 7.66
C HIS A 48 -5.62 4.60 8.33
N THR A 49 -4.93 3.48 8.10
CA THR A 49 -5.04 2.24 8.87
C THR A 49 -3.64 1.71 9.16
N ASP A 50 -3.51 0.73 10.06
CA ASP A 50 -2.23 0.03 10.29
C ASP A 50 -1.82 -0.88 9.12
N GLY A 51 -2.78 -1.28 8.28
CA GLY A 51 -2.55 -2.11 7.10
C GLY A 51 -2.26 -1.33 5.81
N CYS A 52 -2.29 0.00 5.85
CA CYS A 52 -2.02 0.83 4.67
C CYS A 52 -0.63 0.54 4.09
N THR A 53 -0.61 0.18 2.81
CA THR A 53 0.58 -0.17 2.05
C THR A 53 0.49 0.51 0.70
N SER A 54 1.50 1.31 0.39
CA SER A 54 1.68 1.91 -0.93
C SER A 54 2.54 1.03 -1.81
N TYR A 55 2.48 1.23 -3.12
CA TYR A 55 3.22 0.42 -4.07
C TYR A 55 3.96 1.26 -5.10
N ALA A 56 5.28 1.06 -5.22
CA ALA A 56 6.10 1.68 -6.25
C ALA A 56 6.19 0.77 -7.47
N TRP A 57 5.77 1.30 -8.62
CA TRP A 57 5.88 0.64 -9.91
C TRP A 57 6.38 1.64 -10.95
N ARG A 58 7.54 1.35 -11.55
CA ARG A 58 8.20 2.26 -12.51
C ARG A 58 8.40 3.64 -11.87
N ASN A 59 7.82 4.69 -12.44
CA ASN A 59 7.86 6.07 -11.94
C ASN A 59 6.53 6.49 -11.26
N CYS A 60 5.71 5.53 -10.82
CA CYS A 60 4.42 5.80 -10.19
C CYS A 60 4.37 5.22 -8.76
N LEU A 61 3.63 5.89 -7.88
CA LEU A 61 3.25 5.42 -6.56
C LEU A 61 1.73 5.22 -6.48
N PHE A 62 1.30 4.00 -6.16
CA PHE A 62 -0.08 3.76 -5.74
C PHE A 62 -0.16 3.94 -4.23
N THR A 63 -0.66 5.09 -3.78
CA THR A 63 -0.58 5.53 -2.38
C THR A 63 -1.78 5.14 -1.51
N GLY A 64 -2.84 4.60 -2.13
CA GLY A 64 -4.12 4.36 -1.45
C GLY A 64 -4.61 5.62 -0.75
N ASP A 65 -5.15 5.47 0.46
CA ASP A 65 -5.59 6.61 1.28
C ASP A 65 -4.48 7.21 2.16
N THR A 66 -3.20 6.86 1.95
CA THR A 66 -2.10 7.52 2.67
C THR A 66 -1.89 8.95 2.14
N LEU A 67 -1.63 9.10 0.84
CA LEU A 67 -1.46 10.39 0.17
C LEU A 67 -2.53 10.53 -0.91
N LEU A 68 -3.24 11.65 -0.87
CA LEU A 68 -4.27 12.05 -1.83
C LEU A 68 -3.85 13.38 -2.48
N ILE A 69 -4.57 13.80 -3.53
CA ILE A 69 -4.33 15.12 -4.14
C ILE A 69 -4.66 16.20 -3.12
N ASP A 70 -3.64 16.98 -2.74
CA ASP A 70 -3.69 18.03 -1.71
C ASP A 70 -4.29 17.59 -0.36
N ALA A 71 -4.20 16.29 -0.04
CA ALA A 71 -4.80 15.74 1.17
C ALA A 71 -4.14 14.43 1.63
N CYS A 72 -4.59 13.91 2.77
CA CYS A 72 -4.30 12.56 3.23
C CYS A 72 -5.57 11.94 3.80
N GLY A 73 -5.62 10.60 3.89
CA GLY A 73 -6.74 9.91 4.50
C GLY A 73 -6.92 10.27 5.98
N ARG A 74 -8.14 10.09 6.47
CA ARG A 74 -8.48 10.29 7.89
C ARG A 74 -7.67 9.36 8.81
N THR A 75 -7.47 9.73 10.06
CA THR A 75 -6.60 8.98 11.01
C THR A 75 -7.25 8.69 12.35
N ASP A 76 -8.58 8.74 12.41
CA ASP A 76 -9.41 8.67 13.63
C ASP A 76 -10.22 7.36 13.75
N PHE A 77 -10.11 6.45 12.80
CA PHE A 77 -10.75 5.12 12.78
C PHE A 77 -9.74 4.04 12.38
N GLN A 78 -10.09 2.76 12.55
CA GLN A 78 -9.32 1.61 12.04
C GLN A 78 -7.84 1.58 12.48
N GLN A 79 -7.58 1.95 13.75
CA GLN A 79 -6.23 2.13 14.31
C GLN A 79 -5.41 3.21 13.60
N GLY A 80 -6.10 4.17 12.97
CA GLY A 80 -5.48 5.34 12.36
C GLY A 80 -4.65 6.14 13.38
N CYS A 81 -3.59 6.75 12.88
CA CYS A 81 -2.66 7.51 13.71
C CYS A 81 -2.01 8.63 12.89
N ALA A 82 -2.31 9.89 13.25
CA ALA A 82 -1.74 11.07 12.60
C ALA A 82 -0.20 11.09 12.63
N LYS A 83 0.41 10.59 13.71
CA LYS A 83 1.88 10.50 13.83
C LYS A 83 2.47 9.50 12.82
N LYS A 84 1.84 8.33 12.65
CA LYS A 84 2.26 7.35 11.64
C LYS A 84 2.01 7.89 10.23
N MET A 85 0.85 8.52 10.01
CA MET A 85 0.52 9.17 8.73
C MET A 85 1.58 10.18 8.32
N TYR A 86 1.97 11.08 9.22
CA TYR A 86 3.01 12.07 8.94
C TYR A 86 4.33 11.42 8.52
N ALA A 87 4.80 10.39 9.24
CA ALA A 87 6.01 9.66 8.87
C ALA A 87 5.88 8.96 7.51
N SER A 88 4.73 8.37 7.22
CA SER A 88 4.44 7.74 5.92
C SER A 88 4.43 8.75 4.78
N LEU A 89 3.84 9.94 4.99
CA LEU A 89 3.87 11.03 4.01
C LEU A 89 5.30 11.50 3.74
N GLN A 90 6.13 11.68 4.77
CA GLN A 90 7.54 12.05 4.58
C GLN A 90 8.31 11.00 3.75
N LYS A 91 7.99 9.70 3.93
CA LYS A 91 8.58 8.62 3.13
C LYS A 91 8.14 8.68 1.66
N LEU A 92 6.87 8.96 1.38
CA LEU A 92 6.37 9.05 0.01
C LEU A 92 6.89 10.31 -0.69
N LEU A 93 6.93 11.44 0.02
CA LEU A 93 7.42 12.72 -0.51
C LEU A 93 8.95 12.79 -0.68
N SER A 94 9.69 11.75 -0.27
CA SER A 94 11.13 11.65 -0.56
C SER A 94 11.44 11.01 -1.91
N TYR A 95 10.43 10.56 -2.65
CA TYR A 95 10.61 10.10 -4.03
C TYR A 95 10.85 11.31 -4.97
N PRO A 96 11.42 11.09 -6.18
CA PRO A 96 11.64 12.17 -7.14
C PRO A 96 10.36 12.96 -7.47
N ASP A 97 10.48 14.27 -7.70
CA ASP A 97 9.35 15.16 -7.96
C ASP A 97 8.56 14.77 -9.23
N GLU A 98 9.20 14.11 -10.19
CA GLU A 98 8.55 13.58 -11.40
C GLU A 98 7.75 12.28 -11.18
N THR A 99 7.75 11.74 -9.96
CA THR A 99 6.99 10.53 -9.60
C THR A 99 5.50 10.84 -9.61
N LEU A 100 4.74 10.02 -10.36
CA LEU A 100 3.28 10.11 -10.47
C LEU A 100 2.56 9.50 -9.27
#